data_AF-A0A3N5LUR0-F1
#
_entry.id   AF-A0A3N5LUR0-F1
#
_cell.length_a   1.000
_cell.length_b   1.000
_cell.length_c   1.000
_cell.angle_alpha   90.00
_cell.angle_beta   90.00
_cell.angle_gamma   90.00
#
_symmetry.space_group_name_H-M   'P 1'
#
loop_
_entity.id
_entity.type
_entity.pdbx_description
1 polymer ?
#
loop_
_entity_poly.entity_id
_entity_poly.type
_entity_poly.pdbx_seq_one_letter_code
_entity_poly.pdbx_strand_id
1 'polypeptide(L)'
;VEDPKSYVIRMAESKARAIAGQVHPDSLVIGADTAVVDSTAEIGAQILGKPASALEAVEMLQRLRNRTHQVYTALAVLRVIDGSMVTDMCSTDVAMRNYTDEEILAYVASGDPLDKAGAYAIQHEGFHPVENVAGCYANVVGLPVCSLTYVLSNLGMPPRADIARACQADLRYPCPIYQNILRGEE
;
A
#
# COMPACT_ATOMS: atom_id res chain seq x y z
N VAL A 1 3.45 -21.95 3.67
CA VAL A 1 3.11 -20.74 2.89
C VAL A 1 3.42 -19.56 3.80
N GLU A 2 4.21 -18.60 3.32
CA GLU A 2 4.51 -17.35 4.06
C GLU A 2 3.22 -16.54 4.21
N ASP A 3 2.95 -15.96 5.39
CA ASP A 3 1.76 -15.13 5.57
C ASP A 3 1.93 -13.77 4.86
N PRO A 4 0.82 -13.09 4.50
CA PRO A 4 0.91 -11.85 3.73
C PRO A 4 1.70 -10.72 4.38
N LYS A 5 1.71 -10.61 5.72
CA LYS A 5 2.44 -9.56 6.43
C LYS A 5 3.95 -9.82 6.34
N SER A 6 4.37 -11.05 6.61
CA SER A 6 5.77 -11.46 6.45
C SER A 6 6.25 -11.29 5.00
N TYR A 7 5.41 -11.63 4.02
CA TYR A 7 5.70 -11.45 2.61
C TYR A 7 6.02 -9.99 2.25
N VAL A 8 5.12 -9.05 2.58
CA VAL A 8 5.34 -7.63 2.20
C VAL A 8 6.57 -7.04 2.87
N ILE A 9 6.84 -7.38 4.15
CA ILE A 9 8.03 -6.93 4.86
C ILE A 9 9.29 -7.45 4.17
N ARG A 10 9.37 -8.76 3.90
CA ARG A 10 10.51 -9.36 3.20
C ARG A 10 10.72 -8.74 1.82
N MET A 11 9.65 -8.44 1.09
CA MET A 11 9.73 -7.80 -0.23
C MET A 11 10.25 -6.35 -0.14
N ALA A 12 9.77 -5.56 0.82
CA ALA A 12 10.27 -4.20 1.06
C ALA A 12 11.77 -4.20 1.41
N GLU A 13 12.20 -5.09 2.31
CA GLU A 13 13.63 -5.25 2.65
C GLU A 13 14.47 -5.67 1.44
N SER A 14 13.97 -6.64 0.66
CA SER A 14 14.67 -7.16 -0.52
C SER A 14 14.90 -6.06 -1.55
N LYS A 15 13.89 -5.22 -1.79
CA LYS A 15 13.98 -4.04 -2.67
C LYS A 15 15.04 -3.06 -2.19
N ALA A 16 15.06 -2.75 -0.88
CA ALA A 16 16.04 -1.84 -0.32
C ALA A 16 17.48 -2.39 -0.45
N ARG A 17 17.69 -3.67 -0.13
CA ARG A 17 19.01 -4.31 -0.22
C ARG A 17 19.52 -4.43 -1.66
N ALA A 18 18.64 -4.64 -2.64
CA ALA A 18 19.02 -4.84 -4.04
C ALA A 18 19.78 -3.64 -4.65
N ILE A 19 19.51 -2.43 -4.19
CA ILE A 19 20.15 -1.21 -4.71
C ILE A 19 21.17 -0.59 -3.75
N ALA A 20 21.33 -1.13 -2.54
CA ALA A 20 22.24 -0.61 -1.52
C ALA A 20 23.70 -0.51 -2.01
N GLY A 21 24.16 -1.49 -2.79
CA GLY A 21 25.51 -1.48 -3.37
C GLY A 21 25.68 -0.57 -4.59
N GLN A 22 24.62 0.08 -5.06
CA GLN A 22 24.60 0.91 -6.27
C GLN A 22 24.48 2.42 -5.96
N VAL A 23 24.39 2.79 -4.67
CA VAL A 23 24.20 4.17 -4.22
C VAL A 23 25.37 4.65 -3.36
N HIS A 24 25.44 5.96 -3.12
CA HIS A 24 26.48 6.56 -2.28
C HIS A 24 26.38 6.05 -0.82
N PRO A 25 27.50 5.80 -0.11
CA PRO A 25 27.46 5.34 1.28
C PRO A 25 26.62 6.21 2.22
N ASP A 26 26.58 7.52 2.01
CA ASP A 26 25.76 8.44 2.83
C ASP A 26 24.26 8.47 2.45
N SER A 27 23.81 7.60 1.55
CA SER A 27 22.41 7.55 1.11
C SER A 27 21.52 6.79 2.09
N LEU A 28 20.25 7.18 2.09
CA LEU A 28 19.16 6.34 2.58
C LEU A 28 18.49 5.65 1.39
N VAL A 29 18.17 4.38 1.57
CA VAL A 29 17.38 3.60 0.62
C VAL A 29 16.03 3.29 1.24
N ILE A 30 14.96 3.59 0.53
CA ILE A 30 13.58 3.28 0.94
C ILE A 30 13.05 2.19 0.02
N GLY A 31 12.82 1.00 0.58
CA GLY A 31 12.05 -0.06 -0.03
C GLY A 31 10.60 0.01 0.44
N ALA A 32 9.66 -0.23 -0.46
CA ALA A 32 8.25 -0.37 -0.14
C ALA A 32 7.62 -1.51 -0.96
N ASP A 33 6.68 -2.22 -0.37
CA ASP A 33 5.88 -3.24 -1.05
C ASP A 33 4.45 -3.24 -0.54
N THR A 34 3.49 -3.32 -1.45
CA THR A 34 2.05 -3.25 -1.17
C THR A 34 1.36 -4.51 -1.66
N ALA A 35 0.60 -5.16 -0.78
CA ALA A 35 -0.24 -6.31 -1.12
C ALA A 35 -1.71 -6.02 -0.80
N VAL A 36 -2.57 -6.39 -1.74
CA VAL A 36 -4.02 -6.49 -1.53
C VAL A 36 -4.31 -7.91 -1.06
N VAL A 37 -5.06 -8.05 0.02
CA VAL A 37 -5.30 -9.34 0.67
C VAL A 37 -6.79 -9.52 0.91
N ASP A 38 -7.35 -10.55 0.29
CA ASP A 38 -8.69 -11.01 0.59
C ASP A 38 -8.64 -11.95 1.80
N SER A 39 -9.07 -11.44 2.97
CA SER A 39 -9.19 -12.22 4.21
C SER A 39 -10.49 -13.02 4.32
N THR A 40 -11.41 -12.87 3.36
CA THR A 40 -12.70 -13.59 3.35
C THR A 40 -12.62 -14.95 2.66
N ALA A 41 -11.46 -15.32 2.12
CA ALA A 41 -11.30 -16.58 1.42
C ALA A 41 -11.40 -17.77 2.40
N GLU A 42 -12.15 -18.80 1.99
CA GLU A 42 -12.40 -20.00 2.79
C GLU A 42 -11.11 -20.79 3.13
N ILE A 43 -10.01 -20.51 2.40
CA ILE A 43 -8.70 -21.15 2.56
C ILE A 43 -7.65 -20.09 2.96
N GLY A 44 -7.92 -19.36 4.05
CA GLY A 44 -6.99 -18.39 4.63
C GLY A 44 -6.78 -17.14 3.76
N ALA A 45 -5.98 -16.20 4.25
CA ALA A 45 -5.75 -14.92 3.57
C ALA A 45 -5.08 -15.13 2.19
N GLN A 46 -5.72 -14.62 1.12
CA GLN A 46 -5.19 -14.72 -0.24
C GLN A 46 -4.65 -13.36 -0.71
N ILE A 47 -3.38 -13.32 -1.13
CA ILE A 47 -2.80 -12.15 -1.79
C ILE A 47 -3.35 -12.06 -3.22
N LEU A 48 -3.90 -10.89 -3.56
CA LEU A 48 -4.31 -10.53 -4.91
C LEU A 48 -3.20 -9.71 -5.56
N GLY A 49 -2.45 -10.36 -6.44
CA GLY A 49 -1.41 -9.73 -7.24
C GLY A 49 -1.97 -8.85 -8.36
N LYS A 50 -1.11 -8.51 -9.32
CA LYS A 50 -1.54 -7.91 -10.58
C LYS A 50 -2.27 -8.96 -11.42
N PRO A 51 -3.40 -8.63 -12.07
CA PRO A 51 -4.06 -9.58 -12.94
C PRO A 51 -3.19 -9.85 -14.18
N ALA A 52 -3.06 -11.12 -14.56
CA ALA A 52 -2.35 -11.53 -15.77
C ALA A 52 -3.18 -11.31 -17.05
N SER A 53 -4.48 -11.03 -16.92
CA SER A 53 -5.38 -10.76 -18.04
C SER A 53 -6.57 -9.88 -17.65
N ALA A 54 -7.25 -9.33 -18.66
CA ALA A 54 -8.51 -8.62 -18.46
C ALA A 54 -9.58 -9.51 -17.80
N LEU A 55 -9.64 -10.80 -18.13
CA LEU A 55 -10.56 -11.75 -17.50
C LEU A 55 -10.28 -11.88 -16.01
N GLU A 56 -9.00 -12.06 -15.64
CA GLU A 56 -8.60 -12.15 -14.24
C GLU A 56 -8.89 -10.83 -13.48
N ALA A 57 -8.73 -9.68 -14.14
CA ALA A 57 -9.11 -8.40 -13.55
C ALA A 57 -10.62 -8.32 -13.22
N VAL A 58 -11.48 -8.81 -14.12
CA VAL A 58 -12.94 -8.91 -13.89
C VAL A 58 -13.23 -9.82 -12.69
N GLU A 59 -12.62 -11.00 -12.63
CA GLU A 59 -12.80 -11.96 -11.54
C GLU A 59 -12.35 -11.40 -10.19
N MET A 60 -11.20 -10.71 -10.14
CA MET A 60 -10.73 -10.02 -8.94
C MET A 60 -11.72 -8.95 -8.48
N LEU A 61 -12.23 -8.13 -9.38
CA LEU A 61 -13.18 -7.07 -9.04
C LEU A 61 -14.54 -7.63 -8.59
N GLN A 62 -15.07 -8.66 -9.25
CA GLN A 62 -16.30 -9.33 -8.81
C GLN A 62 -16.14 -9.96 -7.43
N ARG A 63 -14.96 -10.50 -7.13
CA ARG A 63 -14.64 -11.06 -5.82
C ARG A 63 -14.58 -10.00 -4.72
N LEU A 64 -14.03 -8.83 -5.02
CA LEU A 64 -13.88 -7.73 -4.07
C LEU A 64 -15.17 -6.90 -3.88
N ARG A 65 -16.09 -6.92 -4.85
CA ARG A 65 -17.37 -6.18 -4.83
C ARG A 65 -18.13 -6.38 -3.53
N ASN A 66 -18.56 -5.27 -2.92
CA ASN A 66 -19.39 -5.27 -1.70
C ASN A 66 -18.76 -6.06 -0.53
N ARG A 67 -17.42 -6.10 -0.48
CA ARG A 67 -16.65 -6.74 0.58
C ARG A 67 -15.58 -5.79 1.09
N THR A 68 -15.07 -6.12 2.28
CA THR A 68 -13.90 -5.48 2.86
C THR A 68 -12.69 -6.39 2.69
N HIS A 69 -11.60 -5.83 2.19
CA HIS A 69 -10.30 -6.50 2.10
C HIS A 69 -9.22 -5.69 2.82
N GLN A 70 -8.05 -6.28 3.03
CA GLN A 70 -6.91 -5.61 3.66
C GLN A 70 -5.92 -5.16 2.60
N VAL A 71 -5.33 -3.98 2.82
CA VAL A 71 -4.14 -3.54 2.10
C VAL A 71 -3.00 -3.39 3.09
N TYR A 72 -1.92 -4.16 2.87
CA TYR A 72 -0.69 -4.05 3.63
C TYR A 72 0.36 -3.34 2.79
N THR A 73 0.96 -2.27 3.31
CA THR A 73 2.21 -1.73 2.77
C THR A 73 3.30 -1.79 3.82
N ALA A 74 4.38 -2.49 3.50
CA ALA A 74 5.59 -2.48 4.31
C ALA A 74 6.59 -1.46 3.79
N LEU A 75 7.35 -0.89 4.71
CA LEU A 75 8.47 0.01 4.48
C LEU A 75 9.74 -0.63 5.02
N ALA A 76 10.85 -0.42 4.33
CA ALA A 76 12.19 -0.72 4.80
C ALA A 76 13.10 0.46 4.49
N VAL A 77 13.60 1.13 5.52
CA VAL A 77 14.55 2.23 5.38
C VAL A 77 15.93 1.76 5.80
N LEU A 78 16.83 1.68 4.84
CA LEU A 78 18.21 1.25 4.99
C LEU A 78 19.15 2.46 4.94
N ARG A 79 19.93 2.66 5.99
CA ARG A 79 21.07 3.58 5.99
C ARG A 79 22.30 2.84 5.50
N VAL A 80 22.85 3.29 4.37
CA VAL A 80 23.88 2.52 3.65
C VAL A 80 25.22 2.51 4.40
N ILE A 81 25.61 3.62 5.01
CA ILE A 81 26.92 3.79 5.63
C ILE A 81 27.22 2.76 6.75
N ASP A 82 26.20 2.33 7.49
CA ASP A 82 26.33 1.39 8.60
C ASP A 82 25.43 0.14 8.47
N GLY A 83 24.67 0.05 7.39
CA GLY A 83 23.77 -1.08 7.12
C GLY A 83 22.56 -1.16 8.06
N SER A 84 22.30 -0.15 8.88
CA SER A 84 21.15 -0.15 9.78
C SER A 84 19.85 -0.06 8.99
N MET A 85 18.87 -0.88 9.36
CA MET A 85 17.57 -0.92 8.70
C MET A 85 16.45 -0.90 9.73
N VAL A 86 15.45 -0.05 9.47
CA VAL A 86 14.21 -0.01 10.24
C VAL A 86 13.06 -0.30 9.28
N THR A 87 12.18 -1.19 9.71
CA THR A 87 10.98 -1.58 8.98
C THR A 87 9.73 -1.16 9.75
N ASP A 88 8.66 -0.91 9.00
CA ASP A 88 7.33 -0.65 9.53
C ASP A 88 6.29 -1.16 8.53
N MET A 89 5.05 -1.37 8.96
CA MET A 89 3.98 -1.85 8.08
C MET A 89 2.64 -1.22 8.47
N CYS A 90 1.96 -0.66 7.49
CA CYS A 90 0.58 -0.20 7.64
C CYS A 90 -0.40 -1.29 7.19
N SER A 91 -1.48 -1.45 7.95
CA SER A 91 -2.68 -2.19 7.55
C SER A 91 -3.82 -1.22 7.31
N THR A 92 -4.66 -1.47 6.32
CA THR A 92 -5.86 -0.65 6.06
C THR A 92 -6.97 -1.53 5.54
N ASP A 93 -8.12 -1.46 6.19
CA ASP A 93 -9.34 -2.11 5.71
C ASP A 93 -9.99 -1.21 4.66
N VAL A 94 -10.31 -1.82 3.51
CA VAL A 94 -10.90 -1.13 2.35
C VAL A 94 -12.23 -1.79 2.02
N ALA A 95 -13.31 -1.07 2.26
CA ALA A 95 -14.66 -1.49 1.90
C ALA A 95 -14.95 -1.08 0.45
N MET A 96 -15.24 -2.06 -0.41
CA MET A 96 -15.53 -1.83 -1.81
C MET A 96 -17.02 -1.56 -2.02
N ARG A 97 -17.34 -0.64 -2.94
CA ARG A 97 -18.73 -0.40 -3.35
C ARG A 97 -19.35 -1.65 -3.96
N ASN A 98 -20.68 -1.67 -4.01
CA ASN A 98 -21.45 -2.61 -4.81
C ASN A 98 -21.59 -2.14 -6.27
N TYR A 99 -20.49 -2.00 -7.00
CA TYR A 99 -20.51 -1.63 -8.43
C TYR A 99 -21.10 -2.73 -9.31
N THR A 100 -21.63 -2.37 -10.47
CA THR A 100 -22.24 -3.27 -11.46
C THR A 100 -21.21 -4.02 -12.32
N ASP A 101 -21.64 -5.04 -13.08
CA ASP A 101 -20.75 -5.74 -14.02
C ASP A 101 -20.37 -4.82 -15.19
N GLU A 102 -21.27 -3.92 -15.58
CA GLU A 102 -21.04 -2.90 -16.61
C GLU A 102 -19.92 -1.93 -16.19
N GLU A 103 -19.93 -1.47 -14.93
CA GLU A 103 -18.84 -0.64 -14.38
C GLU A 103 -17.49 -1.38 -14.38
N ILE A 104 -17.47 -2.67 -14.01
CA ILE A 104 -16.25 -3.49 -14.05
C ILE A 104 -15.72 -3.57 -15.48
N LEU A 105 -16.56 -3.92 -16.45
CA LEU A 105 -16.15 -4.09 -17.83
C LEU A 105 -15.64 -2.78 -18.43
N ALA A 106 -16.30 -1.65 -18.13
CA ALA A 106 -15.86 -0.33 -18.57
C ALA A 106 -14.50 0.05 -17.98
N TYR A 107 -14.28 -0.25 -16.69
CA TYR A 107 -13.01 0.00 -16.02
C TYR A 107 -11.89 -0.90 -16.56
N VAL A 108 -12.14 -2.20 -16.76
CA VAL A 108 -11.16 -3.12 -17.36
C VAL A 108 -10.80 -2.74 -18.79
N ALA A 109 -11.76 -2.22 -19.56
CA ALA A 109 -11.51 -1.73 -20.91
C ALA A 109 -10.58 -0.51 -20.96
N SER A 110 -10.39 0.24 -19.86
CA SER A 110 -9.43 1.35 -19.81
C SER A 110 -7.98 0.88 -19.78
N GLY A 111 -7.73 -0.39 -19.41
CA GLY A 111 -6.40 -0.97 -19.19
C GLY A 111 -5.76 -0.60 -17.85
N ASP A 112 -6.34 0.34 -17.10
CA ASP A 112 -5.83 0.78 -15.81
C ASP A 112 -5.70 -0.35 -14.76
N PRO A 113 -6.58 -1.38 -14.70
CA PRO A 113 -6.44 -2.48 -13.74
C PRO A 113 -5.15 -3.29 -13.83
N LEU A 114 -4.54 -3.38 -15.02
CA LEU A 114 -3.58 -4.44 -15.34
C LEU A 114 -2.24 -4.29 -14.63
N ASP A 115 -1.88 -3.09 -14.18
CA ASP A 115 -0.64 -2.84 -13.45
C ASP A 115 -0.82 -2.74 -11.93
N LYS A 116 -2.02 -3.00 -11.42
CA LYS A 116 -2.43 -2.77 -10.02
C LYS A 116 -2.73 -4.08 -9.29
N ALA A 117 -2.18 -4.22 -8.08
CA ALA A 117 -2.54 -5.33 -7.20
C ALA A 117 -4.05 -5.26 -6.87
N GLY A 118 -4.74 -6.41 -6.92
CA GLY A 118 -6.19 -6.45 -6.74
C GLY A 118 -7.00 -5.83 -7.88
N ALA A 119 -6.37 -5.49 -9.00
CA ALA A 119 -6.99 -4.96 -10.21
C ALA A 119 -7.72 -3.61 -10.05
N TYR A 120 -7.43 -2.81 -9.01
CA TYR A 120 -8.10 -1.51 -8.81
C TYR A 120 -7.14 -0.37 -8.42
N ALA A 121 -7.46 0.85 -8.84
CA ALA A 121 -6.91 2.08 -8.28
C ALA A 121 -7.96 2.78 -7.41
N ILE A 122 -7.62 3.04 -6.14
CA ILE A 122 -8.49 3.80 -5.23
C ILE A 122 -8.77 5.23 -5.72
N GLN A 123 -7.87 5.79 -6.54
CA GLN A 123 -7.95 7.14 -7.09
C GLN A 123 -8.62 7.22 -8.47
N HIS A 124 -9.14 6.12 -9.03
CA HIS A 124 -9.69 6.13 -10.39
C HIS A 124 -10.97 7.00 -10.48
N GLU A 125 -10.88 8.12 -11.21
CA GLU A 125 -11.92 9.17 -11.31
C GLU A 125 -13.24 8.74 -11.97
N GLY A 126 -13.26 7.59 -12.68
CA GLY A 126 -14.48 7.09 -13.32
C GLY A 126 -15.14 5.91 -12.61
N PHE A 127 -14.36 5.12 -11.86
CA PHE A 127 -14.83 3.84 -11.31
C PHE A 127 -15.11 3.95 -9.82
N HIS A 128 -14.33 4.76 -9.10
CA HIS A 128 -14.49 4.99 -7.66
C HIS A 128 -14.76 3.71 -6.87
N PRO A 129 -13.86 2.71 -6.91
CA PRO A 129 -14.16 1.35 -6.43
C PRO A 129 -14.51 1.25 -4.95
N VAL A 130 -14.07 2.21 -4.14
CA VAL A 130 -14.05 2.14 -2.67
C VAL A 130 -15.21 2.95 -2.09
N GLU A 131 -15.94 2.35 -1.16
CA GLU A 131 -16.98 2.99 -0.35
C GLU A 131 -16.36 3.67 0.88
N ASN A 132 -15.47 2.97 1.58
CA ASN A 132 -14.86 3.48 2.81
C ASN A 132 -13.44 2.94 3.02
N VAL A 133 -12.60 3.73 3.69
CA VAL A 133 -11.24 3.36 4.10
C VAL A 133 -11.13 3.49 5.61
N ALA A 134 -10.86 2.38 6.30
CA ALA A 134 -10.54 2.35 7.72
C ALA A 134 -9.03 2.11 7.88
N GLY A 135 -8.29 3.21 7.98
CA GLY A 135 -6.83 3.20 8.04
C GLY A 135 -6.20 4.35 7.27
N CYS A 136 -4.99 4.12 6.77
CA CYS A 136 -4.20 5.13 6.09
C CYS A 136 -4.52 5.12 4.59
N TYR A 137 -5.08 6.19 4.04
CA TYR A 137 -5.33 6.26 2.59
C TYR A 137 -4.03 6.16 1.78
N ALA A 138 -2.95 6.81 2.23
CA ALA A 138 -1.64 6.74 1.57
C ALA A 138 -1.04 5.32 1.58
N ASN A 139 -1.39 4.49 2.57
CA ASN A 139 -1.07 3.06 2.59
C ASN A 139 -1.71 2.34 1.40
N VAL A 140 -2.98 2.63 1.09
CA VAL A 140 -3.68 2.03 -0.05
C VAL A 140 -3.12 2.51 -1.39
N VAL A 141 -2.67 3.76 -1.47
CA VAL A 141 -1.98 4.31 -2.65
C VAL A 141 -0.61 3.65 -2.85
N GLY A 142 0.02 3.13 -1.79
CA GLY A 142 1.24 2.32 -1.84
C GLY A 142 2.46 2.93 -1.16
N LEU A 143 2.30 4.06 -0.46
CA LEU A 143 3.36 4.62 0.37
C LEU A 143 2.80 5.34 1.61
N PRO A 144 2.79 4.71 2.80
CA PRO A 144 2.33 5.34 4.03
C PRO A 144 3.36 6.36 4.55
N VAL A 145 3.31 7.59 4.03
CA VAL A 145 4.32 8.63 4.29
C VAL A 145 4.40 9.08 5.76
N CYS A 146 3.32 8.94 6.54
CA CYS A 146 3.36 9.18 7.99
C CYS A 146 4.17 8.08 8.71
N SER A 147 4.00 6.82 8.34
CA SER A 147 4.84 5.72 8.85
C SER A 147 6.29 5.89 8.42
N LEU A 148 6.53 6.33 7.18
CA LEU A 148 7.89 6.66 6.73
C LEU A 148 8.51 7.77 7.59
N THR A 149 7.73 8.77 7.97
CA THR A 149 8.19 9.86 8.87
C THR A 149 8.55 9.32 10.25
N TYR A 150 7.74 8.42 10.79
CA TYR A 150 8.02 7.72 12.05
C TYR A 150 9.31 6.89 11.98
N VAL A 151 9.47 6.06 10.94
CA VAL A 151 10.67 5.26 10.68
C VAL A 151 11.92 6.13 10.55
N LEU A 152 11.86 7.21 9.77
CA LEU A 152 12.96 8.13 9.58
C LEU A 152 13.37 8.82 10.89
N SER A 153 12.38 9.18 11.72
CA SER A 153 12.64 9.77 13.04
C SER A 153 13.33 8.78 13.96
N ASN A 154 12.93 7.50 13.95
CA ASN A 154 13.58 6.43 14.71
C ASN A 154 15.01 6.12 14.25
N LEU A 155 15.34 6.41 12.98
CA LEU A 155 16.71 6.36 12.46
C LEU A 155 17.55 7.62 12.81
N GLY A 156 16.97 8.58 13.52
CA GLY A 156 17.62 9.85 13.86
C GLY A 156 17.66 10.85 12.70
N MET A 157 16.83 10.65 11.67
CA MET A 157 16.76 11.50 10.47
C MET A 157 15.34 12.04 10.24
N PRO A 158 14.76 12.79 11.19
CA PRO A 158 13.40 13.30 11.05
C PRO A 158 13.30 14.21 9.80
N PRO A 159 12.22 14.10 9.00
CA PRO A 159 11.96 15.02 7.91
C PRO A 159 11.90 16.47 8.39
N ARG A 160 12.42 17.40 7.57
CA ARG A 160 12.34 18.85 7.87
C ARG A 160 10.99 19.47 7.53
N ALA A 161 10.19 18.78 6.71
CA ALA A 161 8.88 19.24 6.27
C ALA A 161 7.76 18.60 7.08
N ASP A 162 6.61 19.27 7.13
CA ASP A 162 5.37 18.69 7.67
C ASP A 162 4.77 17.71 6.64
N ILE A 163 5.26 16.47 6.69
CA ILE A 163 4.87 15.40 5.76
C ILE A 163 3.38 15.07 5.89
N ALA A 164 2.82 15.13 7.10
CA ALA A 164 1.40 14.84 7.31
C ALA A 164 0.52 15.88 6.63
N ARG A 165 0.87 17.17 6.73
CA ARG A 165 0.16 18.24 6.01
C ARG A 165 0.33 18.10 4.49
N ALA A 166 1.53 17.82 4.01
CA ALA A 166 1.80 17.63 2.58
C ALA A 166 0.98 16.46 2.00
N CYS A 167 0.95 15.33 2.73
CA CYS A 167 0.18 14.14 2.37
C CYS A 167 -1.32 14.44 2.22
N GLN A 168 -1.91 15.13 3.20
CA GLN A 168 -3.35 15.43 3.19
C GLN A 168 -3.71 16.42 2.08
N ALA A 169 -2.83 17.38 1.78
CA ALA A 169 -3.01 18.33 0.70
C ALA A 169 -2.94 17.63 -0.68
N ASP A 170 -1.94 16.78 -0.89
CA ASP A 170 -1.71 16.08 -2.16
C ASP A 170 -2.81 15.05 -2.45
N LEU A 171 -3.17 14.24 -1.45
CA LEU A 171 -4.22 13.23 -1.58
C LEU A 171 -5.62 13.83 -1.50
N ARG A 172 -5.75 15.12 -1.17
CA ARG A 172 -7.03 15.81 -0.90
C ARG A 172 -7.92 15.01 0.08
N TYR A 173 -7.29 14.40 1.09
CA TYR A 173 -7.93 13.51 2.05
C TYR A 173 -7.58 13.94 3.49
N PRO A 174 -8.57 14.36 4.31
CA PRO A 174 -8.34 14.68 5.71
C PRO A 174 -8.17 13.38 6.50
N CYS A 175 -6.93 12.93 6.64
CA CYS A 175 -6.63 11.65 7.29
C CYS A 175 -7.01 11.71 8.77
N PRO A 176 -7.87 10.81 9.29
CA PRO A 176 -8.28 10.85 10.70
C PRO A 176 -7.22 10.27 11.65
N ILE A 177 -6.28 9.46 11.14
CA ILE A 177 -5.34 8.68 11.96
C ILE A 177 -3.89 9.17 11.90
N TYR A 178 -3.58 10.25 11.17
CA TYR A 178 -2.18 10.65 10.95
C TYR A 178 -1.41 10.92 12.25
N GLN A 179 -2.08 11.44 13.28
CA GLN A 179 -1.46 11.71 14.58
C GLN A 179 -1.06 10.42 15.31
N ASN A 180 -1.90 9.38 15.21
CA ASN A 180 -1.60 8.07 15.79
C ASN A 180 -0.38 7.45 15.10
N ILE A 181 -0.36 7.46 13.76
CA ILE A 181 0.77 6.94 12.97
C ILE A 181 2.08 7.65 13.34
N LEU A 182 2.07 8.98 13.48
CA LEU A 182 3.27 9.75 13.86
C LEU A 182 3.76 9.45 15.28
N ARG A 183 2.90 8.93 16.15
CA ARG A 183 3.25 8.45 17.51
C ARG A 183 3.66 6.98 17.55
N GLY A 184 3.57 6.26 16.43
CA GLY A 184 3.79 4.81 16.38
C GLY A 184 2.60 4.00 16.93
N GLU A 185 1.40 4.58 16.90
CA GLU A 185 0.14 3.96 17.32
C GLU A 185 -0.64 3.46 16.10
N GLU A 186 -1.34 2.33 16.23
CA GLU A 186 -2.29 1.82 15.21
C GLU A 186 -3.61 2.62 15.17
#